data_AF-A0A3M1RMN4-F1
#
_entry.id   AF-A0A3M1RMN4-F1
#
_cell.length_a   1.000
_cell.length_b   1.000
_cell.length_c   1.000
_cell.angle_alpha   90.00
_cell.angle_beta   90.00
_cell.angle_gamma   90.00
#
_symmetry.space_group_name_H-M   'P 1'
#
loop_
_entity.id
_entity.type
_entity.pdbx_description
1 polymer ?
#
loop_
_entity_poly.entity_id
_entity_poly.type
_entity_poly.pdbx_seq_one_letter_code
_entity_poly.pdbx_strand_id
1 'polypeptide(L)'
;MVEAKPKKLSFARYINKLLNNFNVMDIKEIEKRIVDFAKKRASAKNFDLTPELSYIHLTEEMGEIARQLSNEKIRPDLFDKDNLKEEIVDVILEAIILANLCEVDLDKEIKQKIDALFKKHGFSE
;
A
#
# COMPACT_ATOMS: atom_id res chain seq x y z
N MET A 1 -3.30 -47.31 18.76
CA MET A 1 -3.19 -45.95 18.18
C MET A 1 -4.49 -45.23 18.49
N VAL A 2 -4.44 -44.14 19.27
CA VAL A 2 -5.64 -43.37 19.62
C VAL A 2 -5.78 -42.23 18.61
N GLU A 3 -6.81 -42.27 17.77
CA GLU A 3 -7.15 -41.14 16.90
C GLU A 3 -7.56 -39.93 17.76
N ALA A 4 -6.80 -38.85 17.64
CA ALA A 4 -7.14 -37.58 18.27
C ALA A 4 -8.37 -36.97 17.58
N LYS A 5 -9.50 -36.90 18.29
CA LYS A 5 -10.70 -36.19 17.82
C LYS A 5 -10.37 -34.70 17.61
N PRO A 6 -10.80 -34.08 16.49
CA PRO A 6 -10.55 -32.66 16.26
C PRO A 6 -11.27 -31.81 17.32
N LYS A 7 -10.51 -30.95 18.00
CA LYS A 7 -11.06 -29.96 18.95
C LYS A 7 -12.03 -29.04 18.20
N LYS A 8 -13.32 -29.11 18.51
CA LYS A 8 -14.31 -28.12 18.04
C LYS A 8 -13.88 -26.74 18.53
N LEU A 9 -13.50 -25.84 17.61
CA LEU A 9 -13.36 -24.43 17.94
C LEU A 9 -14.72 -23.90 18.40
N SER A 10 -14.74 -23.05 19.42
CA SER A 10 -15.96 -22.31 19.75
C SER A 10 -16.35 -21.44 18.56
N PHE A 11 -17.65 -21.28 18.33
CA PHE A 11 -18.19 -20.47 17.24
C PHE A 11 -17.58 -19.05 17.22
N ALA A 12 -17.42 -18.43 18.40
CA ALA A 12 -16.75 -17.14 18.56
C ALA A 12 -15.28 -17.14 18.10
N ARG A 13 -14.55 -18.25 18.27
CA ARG A 13 -13.15 -18.39 17.83
C ARG A 13 -13.05 -18.64 16.32
N TYR A 14 -14.05 -19.29 15.73
CA TYR A 14 -14.18 -19.46 14.29
C TYR A 14 -14.52 -18.14 13.59
N ILE A 15 -15.48 -17.37 14.14
CA ILE A 15 -15.82 -16.03 13.65
C ILE A 15 -14.62 -15.08 13.76
N ASN A 16 -13.92 -15.04 14.90
CA ASN A 16 -12.68 -14.24 15.02
C ASN A 16 -11.61 -14.66 14.02
N LYS A 17 -11.45 -15.96 13.76
CA LYS A 17 -10.50 -16.46 12.76
C LYS A 17 -10.89 -16.05 11.33
N LEU A 18 -12.18 -16.05 11.01
CA LEU A 18 -12.69 -15.60 9.70
C LEU A 18 -12.53 -14.10 9.53
N LEU A 19 -12.86 -13.30 10.55
CA LEU A 19 -12.67 -11.85 10.54
C LEU A 19 -11.18 -11.47 10.40
N ASN A 20 -10.29 -12.17 11.13
CA ASN A 20 -8.84 -11.96 11.00
C ASN A 20 -8.28 -12.41 9.63
N ASN A 21 -8.90 -13.38 8.98
CA ASN A 21 -8.48 -13.85 7.64
C ASN A 21 -8.91 -12.92 6.50
N PHE A 22 -9.83 -11.98 6.75
CA PHE A 22 -10.31 -10.99 5.78
C PHE A 22 -10.01 -9.55 6.21
N ASN A 23 -9.11 -9.35 7.18
CA ASN A 23 -8.83 -8.03 7.71
C ASN A 23 -8.01 -7.22 6.70
N VAL A 24 -8.72 -6.54 5.79
CA VAL A 24 -8.17 -5.46 4.97
C VAL A 24 -7.68 -4.40 5.96
N MET A 25 -6.41 -4.05 5.89
CA MET A 25 -5.87 -2.97 6.71
C MET A 25 -6.57 -1.66 6.34
N ASP A 26 -6.94 -0.87 7.33
CA ASP A 26 -7.35 0.51 7.08
C ASP A 26 -6.14 1.37 6.70
N ILE A 27 -6.39 2.54 6.10
CA ILE A 27 -5.31 3.41 5.62
C ILE A 27 -4.41 3.90 6.74
N LYS A 28 -4.92 4.07 7.97
CA LYS A 28 -4.12 4.49 9.13
C LYS A 28 -3.17 3.39 9.58
N GLU A 29 -3.61 2.13 9.53
CA GLU A 29 -2.78 0.98 9.81
C GLU A 29 -1.67 0.85 8.75
N ILE A 30 -2.00 1.04 7.47
CA ILE A 30 -1.02 1.03 6.38
C ILE A 30 0.01 2.15 6.58
N GLU A 31 -0.44 3.39 6.76
CA GLU A 31 0.41 4.57 6.97
C GLU A 31 1.35 4.34 8.15
N LYS A 32 0.82 3.93 9.30
CA LYS A 32 1.64 3.64 10.48
C LYS A 32 2.73 2.60 10.17
N ARG A 33 2.36 1.48 9.56
CA ARG A 33 3.29 0.38 9.30
C ARG A 33 4.39 0.78 8.32
N ILE A 34 4.04 1.46 7.23
CA ILE A 34 5.00 1.82 6.20
C ILE A 34 5.92 2.96 6.64
N VAL A 35 5.39 3.95 7.36
CA VAL A 35 6.20 5.04 7.92
C VAL A 35 7.15 4.52 9.00
N ASP A 36 6.70 3.61 9.86
CA ASP A 36 7.58 2.95 10.85
C ASP A 36 8.71 2.17 10.16
N PHE A 37 8.41 1.49 9.05
CA PHE A 37 9.42 0.82 8.24
C PHE A 37 10.42 1.83 7.63
N ALA A 38 9.93 2.89 7.00
CA ALA A 38 10.75 3.92 6.36
C ALA A 38 11.71 4.58 7.37
N LYS A 39 11.21 4.93 8.57
CA LYS A 39 12.03 5.48 9.67
C LYS A 39 13.11 4.52 10.13
N LYS A 40 12.78 3.23 10.29
CA LYS A 40 13.77 2.20 10.65
C LYS A 40 14.83 2.01 9.56
N ARG A 41 14.42 2.01 8.29
CA ARG A 41 15.33 1.92 7.14
C ARG A 41 16.29 3.10 7.08
N ALA A 42 15.78 4.33 7.23
CA ALA A 42 16.57 5.55 7.25
C ALA A 42 17.61 5.54 8.38
N SER A 43 17.17 5.20 9.60
CA SER A 43 18.06 5.06 10.76
C SER A 43 19.13 3.99 10.54
N ALA A 44 18.77 2.81 10.02
CA ALA A 44 19.72 1.73 9.75
C ALA A 44 20.75 2.07 8.66
N LYS A 45 20.43 3.00 7.77
CA LYS A 45 21.28 3.45 6.65
C LYS A 45 21.98 4.79 6.93
N ASN A 46 21.76 5.37 8.11
CA ASN A 46 22.35 6.64 8.54
C ASN A 46 22.06 7.81 7.58
N PHE A 47 20.81 7.91 7.12
CA PHE A 47 20.32 9.07 6.38
C PHE A 47 19.02 9.61 7.00
N ASP A 48 18.71 10.86 6.69
CA ASP A 48 17.47 11.50 7.13
C ASP A 48 16.33 11.21 6.17
N LEU A 49 15.18 10.79 6.71
CA LEU A 49 13.96 10.63 5.93
C LEU A 49 13.33 12.02 5.70
N THR A 50 13.58 12.60 4.53
CA THR A 50 13.04 13.91 4.14
C THR A 50 11.98 13.79 3.03
N PRO A 51 11.08 14.78 2.88
CA PRO A 51 10.12 14.81 1.77
C PRO A 51 10.79 14.71 0.39
N GLU A 52 11.94 15.37 0.19
CA GLU A 52 12.67 15.34 -1.09
C GLU A 52 13.19 13.94 -1.41
N LEU A 53 13.76 13.24 -0.42
CA LEU A 53 14.25 11.87 -0.60
C LEU A 53 13.10 10.90 -0.89
N SER A 54 11.98 11.02 -0.16
CA SER A 54 10.80 10.19 -0.42
C SER A 54 10.20 10.47 -1.80
N TYR A 55 10.20 11.72 -2.25
CA TYR A 55 9.75 12.07 -3.61
C TYR A 55 10.68 11.47 -4.70
N ILE A 56 11.99 11.41 -4.44
CA ILE A 56 12.94 10.73 -5.34
C ILE A 56 12.58 9.25 -5.46
N HIS A 57 12.42 8.53 -4.35
CA HIS A 57 12.03 7.11 -4.39
C HIS A 57 10.68 6.91 -5.09
N LEU A 58 9.66 7.72 -4.78
CA LEU A 58 8.38 7.68 -5.49
C LEU A 58 8.55 7.81 -7.01
N THR A 59 9.47 8.67 -7.45
CA THR A 59 9.75 8.86 -8.87
C THR A 59 10.49 7.66 -9.49
N GLU A 60 11.37 7.01 -8.73
CA GLU A 60 12.05 5.77 -9.13
C GLU A 60 11.02 4.66 -9.38
N GLU A 61 10.12 4.39 -8.43
CA GLU A 61 9.10 3.34 -8.56
C GLU A 61 8.12 3.64 -9.72
N MET A 62 7.78 4.91 -9.94
CA MET A 62 7.01 5.32 -11.13
C MET A 62 7.75 5.02 -12.44
N GLY A 63 9.08 5.16 -12.45
CA GLY A 63 9.93 4.79 -13.58
C GLY A 63 9.92 3.30 -13.85
N GLU A 64 9.86 2.48 -12.81
CA GLU A 64 9.79 1.02 -12.92
C GLU A 64 8.44 0.54 -13.50
N ILE A 65 7.33 1.16 -13.11
CA ILE A 65 6.03 0.97 -13.78
C ILE A 65 6.14 1.31 -15.27
N ALA A 66 6.70 2.48 -15.59
CA ALA A 66 6.84 2.93 -16.98
C ALA A 66 7.68 1.94 -17.81
N ARG A 67 8.75 1.40 -17.22
CA ARG A 67 9.59 0.37 -17.83
C ARG A 67 8.80 -0.91 -18.12
N GLN A 68 8.01 -1.42 -17.17
CA GLN A 68 7.21 -2.63 -17.38
C GLN A 68 6.12 -2.45 -18.45
N LEU A 69 5.40 -1.32 -18.44
CA LEU A 69 4.40 -1.01 -19.48
C LEU A 69 5.02 -0.82 -20.87
N SER A 70 6.23 -0.26 -20.93
CA SER A 70 7.00 -0.15 -22.18
C SER A 70 7.43 -1.52 -22.69
N ASN A 71 7.95 -2.37 -21.79
CA ASN A 71 8.38 -3.72 -22.11
C ASN A 71 7.23 -4.57 -22.66
N GLU A 72 6.01 -4.46 -22.09
CA GLU A 72 4.83 -5.18 -22.58
C GLU A 72 4.61 -5.02 -24.10
N LYS A 73 4.98 -3.86 -24.66
CA LYS A 73 4.82 -3.55 -26.09
C LYS A 73 6.09 -3.72 -26.90
N ILE A 74 7.23 -3.26 -26.37
CA ILE A 74 8.48 -3.07 -27.15
C ILE A 74 9.46 -4.22 -26.92
N ARG A 75 9.50 -4.78 -25.69
CA ARG A 75 10.39 -5.86 -25.27
C ARG A 75 9.63 -6.89 -24.43
N PRO A 76 8.69 -7.65 -25.03
CA PRO A 76 7.85 -8.58 -24.27
C PRO A 76 8.64 -9.68 -23.56
N ASP A 77 9.88 -9.95 -24.03
CA ASP A 77 10.85 -10.83 -23.37
C ASP A 77 11.31 -10.34 -21.99
N LEU A 78 11.19 -9.03 -21.73
CA LEU A 78 11.55 -8.37 -20.48
C LEU A 78 10.33 -7.89 -19.68
N PHE A 79 9.11 -8.19 -20.14
CA PHE A 79 7.90 -7.84 -19.43
C PHE A 79 7.66 -8.85 -18.30
N ASP A 80 7.48 -8.31 -17.10
CA ASP A 80 7.10 -9.08 -15.93
C ASP A 80 5.85 -8.47 -15.29
N LYS A 81 4.74 -9.19 -15.40
CA LYS A 81 3.44 -8.77 -14.85
C LYS A 81 3.41 -8.77 -13.32
N ASP A 82 4.18 -9.64 -12.67
CA ASP A 82 4.23 -9.67 -11.22
C ASP A 82 5.10 -8.53 -10.71
N ASN A 83 6.23 -8.25 -11.38
CA ASN A 83 7.00 -7.04 -11.12
C ASN A 83 6.13 -5.78 -11.29
N LEU A 84 5.36 -5.66 -12.38
CA LEU A 84 4.45 -4.52 -12.58
C LEU A 84 3.48 -4.32 -11.40
N LYS A 85 2.94 -5.40 -10.81
CA LYS A 85 2.07 -5.30 -9.64
C LYS A 85 2.82 -4.81 -8.41
N GLU A 86 4.05 -5.28 -8.22
CA GLU A 86 4.94 -4.85 -7.13
C GLU A 86 5.22 -3.35 -7.22
N GLU A 87 5.68 -2.88 -8.39
CA GLU A 87 5.99 -1.44 -8.60
C GLU A 87 4.76 -0.54 -8.38
N ILE A 88 3.56 -1.00 -8.78
CA ILE A 88 2.30 -0.27 -8.51
C ILE A 88 2.06 -0.13 -7.00
N VAL A 89 2.32 -1.19 -6.23
CA VAL A 89 2.17 -1.15 -4.77
C VAL A 89 3.24 -0.26 -4.15
N ASP A 90 4.49 -0.33 -4.63
CA ASP A 90 5.59 0.49 -4.12
C ASP A 90 5.34 1.99 -4.34
N VAL A 91 4.80 2.38 -5.51
CA VAL A 91 4.35 3.76 -5.75
C VAL A 91 3.28 4.20 -4.74
N ILE A 92 2.31 3.34 -4.41
CA ILE A 92 1.27 3.67 -3.43
C ILE A 92 1.89 3.86 -2.04
N LEU A 93 2.80 2.96 -1.66
CA LEU A 93 3.46 2.99 -0.35
C LEU A 93 4.38 4.21 -0.19
N GLU A 94 5.17 4.54 -1.20
CA GLU A 94 6.00 5.76 -1.21
C GLU A 94 5.17 7.04 -1.21
N ALA A 95 4.03 7.07 -1.90
CA ALA A 95 3.10 8.20 -1.83
C ALA A 95 2.53 8.39 -0.41
N ILE A 96 2.24 7.30 0.31
CA ILE A 96 1.79 7.35 1.70
C ILE A 96 2.91 7.87 2.62
N ILE A 97 4.14 7.41 2.44
CA ILE A 97 5.31 7.92 3.20
C ILE A 97 5.44 9.44 2.97
N LEU A 98 5.43 9.87 1.70
CA LEU A 98 5.56 11.28 1.34
C LEU A 98 4.43 12.13 1.93
N ALA A 99 3.18 11.63 1.88
CA ALA A 99 2.04 12.29 2.49
C ALA A 99 2.22 12.48 4.00
N ASN A 100 2.71 11.45 4.71
CA ASN A 100 3.01 11.56 6.14
C ASN A 100 4.09 12.60 6.43
N LEU A 101 5.17 12.63 5.65
CA LEU A 101 6.26 13.59 5.79
C LEU A 101 5.82 15.03 5.49
N CYS A 102 4.81 15.20 4.63
CA CYS A 102 4.19 16.48 4.31
C CYS A 102 3.01 16.83 5.24
N GLU A 103 2.78 16.08 6.31
CA GLU A 103 1.70 16.29 7.29
C GLU A 103 0.29 16.28 6.67
N VAL A 104 0.07 15.44 5.65
CA VAL A 104 -1.23 15.30 4.98
C VAL A 104 -2.11 14.32 5.75
N ASP A 105 -3.30 14.77 6.16
CA ASP A 105 -4.36 13.89 6.70
C ASP A 105 -5.02 13.11 5.55
N LEU A 106 -4.46 11.96 5.20
CA LEU A 106 -4.88 11.17 4.04
C LEU A 106 -6.37 10.80 4.07
N ASP A 107 -6.91 10.40 5.23
CA ASP A 107 -8.33 10.05 5.36
C ASP A 107 -9.23 11.23 4.98
N LYS A 108 -8.93 12.40 5.54
CA LYS A 108 -9.69 13.62 5.29
C LYS A 108 -9.55 14.07 3.84
N GLU A 109 -8.33 14.11 3.31
CA GLU A 109 -8.07 14.64 1.98
C GLU A 109 -8.56 13.70 0.86
N ILE A 110 -8.46 12.38 1.03
CA ILE A 110 -9.02 11.40 0.09
C ILE A 110 -10.54 11.56 0.01
N LYS A 111 -11.21 11.61 1.17
CA LYS A 111 -12.67 11.82 1.21
C LYS A 111 -13.06 13.11 0.51
N GLN A 112 -12.46 14.24 0.91
CA GLN A 112 -12.76 15.54 0.29
C GLN A 112 -12.54 15.54 -1.22
N LYS A 113 -11.50 14.85 -1.70
CA LYS A 113 -11.21 14.74 -3.13
C LYS A 113 -12.28 13.94 -3.87
N ILE A 114 -12.73 12.82 -3.32
CA ILE A 114 -13.77 11.98 -3.90
C ILE A 114 -15.09 12.75 -3.97
N ASP A 115 -15.53 13.34 -2.86
CA ASP A 115 -16.77 14.15 -2.77
C ASP A 115 -16.76 15.27 -3.84
N ALA A 116 -15.61 15.95 -3.99
CA ALA A 116 -15.43 17.00 -4.98
C ALA A 116 -15.51 16.49 -6.43
N LEU A 117 -15.00 15.30 -6.72
CA LEU A 117 -15.08 14.68 -8.04
C LEU A 117 -16.52 14.29 -8.38
N PHE A 118 -17.25 13.66 -7.47
CA PHE A 118 -18.67 13.33 -7.67
C PHE A 118 -19.50 14.58 -7.96
N LYS A 119 -19.33 15.62 -7.15
CA LYS A 119 -19.99 16.92 -7.35
C LYS A 119 -19.63 17.54 -8.70
N LYS A 120 -18.34 17.51 -9.09
CA LYS A 120 -17.88 18.09 -10.36
C LYS A 120 -18.51 17.42 -11.58
N HIS A 121 -18.79 16.12 -11.50
CA HIS A 121 -19.35 15.35 -12.61
C HIS A 121 -20.87 15.15 -12.52
N GLY A 122 -21.53 15.71 -11.50
CA GLY A 122 -22.98 15.62 -11.34
C GLY A 122 -23.48 14.21 -10.97
N PHE A 123 -22.61 13.38 -10.40
CA PHE A 123 -22.98 12.07 -9.89
C PHE A 123 -23.51 12.21 -8.45
N SER A 124 -24.62 11.54 -8.15
CA SER A 124 -25.06 11.32 -6.76
C SER A 124 -24.25 10.19 -6.15
N GLU A 125 -23.81 10.36 -4.89
CA GLU A 125 -23.25 9.27 -4.09
C GLU A 125 -24.23 8.11 -3.87
#